data_AF-A0A354F0F9-F1
#
_entry.id   AF-A0A354F0F9-F1
#
_cell.length_a   1.000
_cell.length_b   1.000
_cell.length_c   1.000
_cell.angle_alpha   90.00
_cell.angle_beta   90.00
_cell.angle_gamma   90.00
#
_symmetry.space_group_name_H-M   'P 1'
#
loop_
_entity.id
_entity.type
_entity.pdbx_description
1 polymer ?
#
loop_
_entity_poly.entity_id
_entity_poly.type
_entity_poly.pdbx_seq_one_letter_code
_entity_poly.pdbx_strand_id
1 'polypeptide(L)'
;MRIVPVVGLLCMVSTGVFANALGKTTYQIACQNCHAPSLAKAIHAPAAFNKAAWNMRFKQAELEATKNPGRFKSPMDYLLSHVKMGKGLMYHGGLCHESDAPDKNCSDEALMAAISYMSQRDA
;
A
#
# COMPACT_ATOMS: atom_id res chain seq x y z
N MET A 1 2.72 32.77 -43.95
CA MET A 1 1.68 32.62 -42.90
C MET A 1 0.87 31.36 -43.19
N ARG A 2 1.00 30.32 -42.35
CA ARG A 2 -0.11 29.44 -41.90
C ARG A 2 0.42 28.28 -41.03
N ILE A 3 0.37 28.55 -39.72
CA ILE A 3 -0.07 27.73 -38.58
C ILE A 3 0.11 26.20 -38.67
N VAL A 4 0.95 25.72 -37.74
CA VAL A 4 1.19 24.33 -37.31
C VAL A 4 -0.02 23.78 -36.52
N PRO A 5 -0.39 22.50 -36.63
CA PRO A 5 -1.00 21.79 -35.51
C PRO A 5 0.04 20.87 -34.87
N VAL A 6 0.48 21.27 -33.68
CA VAL A 6 1.28 20.46 -32.76
C VAL A 6 0.38 19.31 -32.30
N VAL A 7 0.47 18.16 -32.98
CA VAL A 7 -0.08 16.89 -32.48
C VAL A 7 1.00 16.27 -31.62
N GLY A 8 1.15 16.79 -30.40
CA GLY A 8 2.20 16.40 -29.48
C GLY A 8 1.67 16.25 -28.07
N LEU A 9 1.64 14.98 -27.63
CA LEU A 9 1.77 14.51 -26.24
C LEU A 9 0.59 14.78 -25.28
N LEU A 10 -0.27 13.76 -25.11
CA LEU A 10 -1.34 13.74 -24.11
C LEU A 10 -1.53 12.32 -23.53
N CYS A 11 -0.49 11.72 -22.92
CA CYS A 11 -0.59 10.38 -22.30
C CYS A 11 0.23 10.19 -21.00
N MET A 12 0.58 11.23 -20.25
CA MET A 12 1.44 11.07 -19.05
C MET A 12 0.75 11.23 -17.68
N VAL A 13 -0.56 11.48 -17.61
CA VAL A 13 -1.22 11.86 -16.34
C VAL A 13 -1.96 10.72 -15.61
N SER A 14 -1.93 9.50 -16.14
CA SER A 14 -2.84 8.45 -15.71
C SER A 14 -2.34 7.61 -14.52
N THR A 15 -1.05 7.30 -14.44
CA THR A 15 -0.53 6.24 -13.55
C THR A 15 -0.72 6.55 -12.06
N GLY A 16 -0.46 7.78 -11.63
CA GLY A 16 -0.58 8.17 -10.22
C GLY A 16 -2.02 8.20 -9.70
N VAL A 17 -2.99 8.56 -10.56
CA VAL A 17 -4.41 8.58 -10.18
C VAL A 17 -4.94 7.16 -9.99
N PHE A 18 -4.53 6.23 -10.87
CA PHE A 18 -4.93 4.82 -10.76
C PHE A 18 -4.35 4.14 -9.52
N ALA A 19 -3.08 4.39 -9.17
CA ALA A 19 -2.47 3.81 -7.97
C ALA A 19 -3.13 4.30 -6.65
N ASN A 20 -3.53 5.58 -6.59
CA ASN A 20 -4.23 6.13 -5.43
C ASN A 20 -5.64 5.53 -5.28
N ALA A 21 -6.37 5.36 -6.39
CA ALA A 21 -7.67 4.70 -6.39
C ALA A 21 -7.56 3.22 -5.96
N LEU A 22 -6.58 2.48 -6.49
CA LEU A 22 -6.34 1.08 -6.13
C LEU A 22 -6.01 0.94 -4.64
N GLY A 23 -5.05 1.73 -4.14
CA GLY A 23 -4.64 1.66 -2.74
C GLY A 23 -5.77 2.02 -1.77
N LYS A 24 -6.58 3.02 -2.11
CA LYS A 24 -7.78 3.38 -1.34
C LYS A 24 -8.80 2.25 -1.32
N THR A 25 -9.13 1.68 -2.47
CA THR A 25 -10.12 0.60 -2.58
C THR A 25 -9.67 -0.63 -1.79
N THR A 26 -8.42 -1.06 -1.96
CA THR A 26 -7.87 -2.20 -1.21
C THR A 26 -7.81 -1.93 0.30
N TYR A 27 -7.47 -0.70 0.71
CA TYR A 27 -7.56 -0.30 2.12
C TYR A 27 -8.99 -0.46 2.67
N GLN A 28 -10.00 0.02 1.94
CA GLN A 28 -11.40 -0.04 2.38
C GLN A 28 -11.91 -1.49 2.48
N ILE A 29 -11.53 -2.33 1.53
CA ILE A 29 -11.99 -3.73 1.44
C ILE A 29 -11.33 -4.63 2.50
N ALA A 30 -10.03 -4.45 2.75
CA ALA A 30 -9.23 -5.40 3.53
C ALA A 30 -8.63 -4.79 4.81
N CYS A 31 -8.04 -3.61 4.73
CA CYS A 31 -7.15 -3.11 5.78
C CYS A 31 -7.87 -2.24 6.84
N GLN A 32 -8.96 -1.56 6.46
CA GLN A 32 -9.60 -0.51 7.25
C GLN A 32 -10.07 -1.00 8.61
N ASN A 33 -10.58 -2.23 8.68
CA ASN A 33 -11.11 -2.82 9.91
C ASN A 33 -10.05 -3.02 11.00
N CYS A 34 -8.77 -2.87 10.70
CA CYS A 34 -7.69 -2.89 11.69
C CYS A 34 -6.90 -1.58 11.71
N HIS A 35 -6.67 -0.96 10.55
CA HIS A 35 -5.82 0.21 10.42
C HIS A 35 -6.57 1.55 10.52
N ALA A 36 -7.90 1.57 10.58
CA ALA A 36 -8.65 2.80 10.85
C ALA A 36 -8.14 3.47 12.15
N PRO A 37 -7.90 4.80 12.17
CA PRO A 37 -7.35 5.48 13.35
C PRO A 37 -8.13 5.25 14.65
N SER A 38 -9.46 5.07 14.54
CA SER A 38 -10.35 4.80 15.66
C SER A 38 -10.08 3.47 16.37
N LEU A 39 -9.59 2.45 15.66
CA LEU A 39 -9.41 1.10 16.19
C LEU A 39 -7.94 0.70 16.31
N ALA A 40 -7.09 1.16 15.39
CA ALA A 40 -5.71 0.72 15.28
C ALA A 40 -4.91 0.83 16.58
N LYS A 41 -5.12 1.90 17.36
CA LYS A 41 -4.43 2.08 18.65
C LYS A 41 -4.82 1.00 19.67
N ALA A 42 -6.10 0.60 19.71
CA ALA A 42 -6.60 -0.38 20.68
C ALA A 42 -6.08 -1.79 20.39
N ILE A 43 -5.82 -2.11 19.12
CA ILE A 43 -5.30 -3.41 18.70
C ILE A 43 -3.81 -3.37 18.33
N HIS A 44 -3.11 -2.28 18.67
CA HIS A 44 -1.69 -2.07 18.39
C HIS A 44 -1.27 -2.15 16.91
N ALA A 45 -2.19 -1.91 15.97
CA ALA A 45 -1.89 -1.74 14.56
C ALA A 45 -1.33 -0.33 14.27
N PRO A 46 -0.49 -0.14 13.23
CA PRO A 46 -0.12 1.20 12.79
C PRO A 46 -1.33 1.89 12.16
N ALA A 47 -1.87 2.91 12.82
CA ALA A 47 -3.00 3.69 12.30
C ALA A 47 -2.69 4.23 10.90
N ALA A 48 -3.63 4.08 9.97
CA ALA A 48 -3.59 4.73 8.67
C ALA A 48 -3.40 6.24 8.86
N PHE A 49 -2.56 6.83 8.01
CA PHE A 49 -2.23 8.25 7.96
C PHE A 49 -1.47 8.77 9.19
N ASN A 50 -1.07 7.91 10.13
CA ASN A 50 -0.12 8.28 11.18
C ASN A 50 1.31 8.22 10.63
N LYS A 51 1.79 9.36 10.09
CA LYS A 51 3.12 9.48 9.47
C LYS A 51 4.25 9.00 10.38
N ALA A 52 4.22 9.36 11.67
CA ALA A 52 5.26 8.95 12.60
C ALA A 52 5.29 7.42 12.77
N ALA A 53 4.11 6.80 12.90
CA ALA A 53 4.00 5.36 12.98
C ALA A 53 4.59 4.70 11.73
N TRP A 54 4.11 5.07 10.54
CA TRP A 54 4.55 4.48 9.29
C TRP A 54 6.04 4.73 8.99
N ASN A 55 6.58 5.92 9.30
CA ASN A 55 8.01 6.20 9.15
C ASN A 55 8.88 5.25 9.96
N MET A 56 8.48 4.88 11.19
CA MET A 56 9.22 3.88 11.96
C MET A 56 9.20 2.50 11.29
N ARG A 57 8.08 2.11 10.67
CA ARG A 57 7.95 0.81 9.99
C ARG A 57 8.79 0.78 8.73
N PHE A 58 8.80 1.86 7.94
CA PHE A 58 9.64 1.98 6.76
C PHE A 58 11.14 1.99 7.11
N LYS A 59 11.56 2.71 8.17
CA LYS A 59 12.96 2.64 8.66
C LYS A 59 13.38 1.22 9.04
N GLN A 60 12.50 0.49 9.74
CA GLN A 60 12.78 -0.91 10.05
C GLN A 60 12.86 -1.75 8.77
N ALA A 61 11.95 -1.57 7.84
CA ALA A 61 11.93 -2.28 6.57
C ALA A 61 13.18 -2.02 5.71
N GLU A 62 13.68 -0.78 5.69
CA GLU A 62 14.94 -0.41 5.04
C GLU A 62 16.15 -1.15 5.62
N LEU A 63 16.24 -1.21 6.95
CA LEU A 63 17.29 -1.96 7.63
C LEU A 63 17.21 -3.45 7.32
N GLU A 64 16.01 -4.02 7.31
CA GLU A 64 15.80 -5.45 7.04
C GLU A 64 16.09 -5.82 5.59
N ALA A 65 15.69 -4.98 4.63
CA ALA A 65 16.01 -5.18 3.22
C ALA A 65 17.52 -5.08 2.97
N THR A 66 18.20 -4.14 3.62
CA THR A 66 19.66 -3.98 3.52
C THR A 66 20.41 -5.19 4.10
N LYS A 67 19.94 -5.73 5.23
CA LYS A 67 20.54 -6.91 5.87
C LYS A 67 20.27 -8.21 5.12
N ASN A 68 19.15 -8.29 4.39
CA ASN A 68 18.69 -9.52 3.75
C ASN A 68 18.33 -9.30 2.27
N PRO A 69 19.27 -8.83 1.42
CA PRO A 69 18.96 -8.42 0.05
C PRO A 69 18.49 -9.58 -0.85
N GLY A 70 18.84 -10.83 -0.51
CA GLY A 70 18.33 -12.02 -1.19
C GLY A 70 16.87 -12.36 -0.87
N ARG A 71 16.30 -11.78 0.20
CA ARG A 71 14.92 -12.03 0.65
C ARG A 71 13.99 -10.85 0.37
N PHE A 72 14.46 -9.62 0.54
CA PHE A 72 13.68 -8.41 0.32
C PHE A 72 14.49 -7.48 -0.59
N LYS A 73 13.98 -7.17 -1.79
CA LYS A 73 14.67 -6.27 -2.72
C LYS A 73 14.42 -4.81 -2.37
N SER A 74 13.34 -4.54 -1.63
CA SER A 74 12.94 -3.20 -1.21
C SER A 74 12.33 -3.20 0.21
N PRO A 75 12.22 -2.02 0.87
CA PRO A 75 11.45 -1.88 2.10
C PRO A 75 9.98 -2.27 1.91
N MET A 76 9.41 -2.00 0.73
CA MET A 76 8.04 -2.39 0.42
C MET A 76 7.89 -3.92 0.35
N ASP A 77 8.85 -4.64 -0.22
CA ASP A 77 8.84 -6.11 -0.27
C ASP A 77 8.82 -6.70 1.13
N TYR A 78 9.59 -6.12 2.07
CA TYR A 78 9.56 -6.52 3.47
C TYR A 78 8.16 -6.33 4.06
N LEU A 79 7.55 -5.14 3.91
CA LEU A 79 6.23 -4.86 4.45
C LEU A 79 5.14 -5.75 3.82
N LEU A 80 5.17 -5.89 2.49
CA LEU A 80 4.26 -6.77 1.75
C LEU A 80 4.40 -8.22 2.22
N SER A 81 5.61 -8.71 2.48
CA SER A 81 5.80 -10.09 2.98
C SER A 81 5.08 -10.33 4.31
N HIS A 82 5.06 -9.34 5.21
CA HIS A 82 4.31 -9.43 6.47
C HIS A 82 2.81 -9.37 6.25
N VAL A 83 2.32 -8.57 5.28
CA VAL A 83 0.90 -8.59 4.91
C VAL A 83 0.52 -9.98 4.40
N LYS A 84 1.32 -10.55 3.50
CA LYS A 84 1.05 -11.87 2.89
C LYS A 84 1.09 -13.00 3.91
N MET A 85 2.10 -13.05 4.77
CA MET A 85 2.26 -14.12 5.77
C MET A 85 1.43 -13.90 7.05
N GLY A 86 1.01 -12.66 7.30
CA GLY A 86 0.49 -12.23 8.59
C GLY A 86 1.59 -11.89 9.60
N LYS A 87 1.27 -11.06 10.58
CA LYS A 87 2.17 -10.67 11.68
C LYS A 87 1.37 -10.23 12.90
N GLY A 88 1.53 -10.93 14.02
CA GLY A 88 0.77 -10.64 15.25
C GLY A 88 -0.73 -10.83 15.00
N LEU A 89 -1.53 -9.78 15.23
CA LEU A 89 -2.98 -9.78 14.98
C LEU A 89 -3.36 -9.53 13.51
N MET A 90 -2.40 -9.20 12.64
CA MET A 90 -2.65 -9.07 11.22
C MET A 90 -2.65 -10.46 10.59
N TYR A 91 -3.82 -10.93 10.15
CA TYR A 91 -3.96 -12.20 9.45
C TYR A 91 -3.30 -12.16 8.06
N HIS A 92 -2.99 -13.34 7.53
CA HIS A 92 -2.41 -13.50 6.20
C HIS A 92 -3.26 -12.80 5.12
N GLY A 93 -2.59 -12.17 4.15
CA GLY A 93 -3.24 -11.39 3.10
C GLY A 93 -4.05 -10.19 3.60
N GLY A 94 -3.98 -9.82 4.88
CA GLY A 94 -4.78 -8.75 5.47
C GLY A 94 -6.29 -8.99 5.38
N LEU A 95 -6.72 -10.27 5.38
CA LEU A 95 -8.11 -10.69 5.16
C LEU A 95 -8.70 -10.29 3.79
N CYS A 96 -7.86 -9.99 2.79
CA CYS A 96 -8.36 -9.53 1.49
C CYS A 96 -9.20 -10.60 0.78
N HIS A 97 -8.78 -11.87 0.80
CA HIS A 97 -9.51 -12.95 0.12
C HIS A 97 -10.81 -13.33 0.84
N GLU A 98 -10.88 -13.04 2.14
CA GLU A 98 -12.00 -13.28 3.04
C GLU A 98 -13.06 -12.17 2.95
N SER A 99 -12.79 -11.09 2.21
CA SER A 99 -13.78 -10.05 1.95
C SER A 99 -14.87 -10.56 1.01
N ASP A 100 -16.13 -10.22 1.29
CA ASP A 100 -17.28 -10.51 0.42
C ASP A 100 -17.42 -9.51 -0.75
N ALA A 101 -16.48 -8.57 -0.89
CA ALA A 101 -16.51 -7.61 -1.99
C ALA A 101 -16.36 -8.32 -3.36
N PRO A 102 -17.29 -8.10 -4.32
CA PRO A 102 -17.28 -8.81 -5.61
C PRO A 102 -16.07 -8.49 -6.48
N ASP A 103 -15.53 -7.28 -6.37
CA ASP A 103 -14.38 -6.79 -7.15
C ASP A 103 -13.09 -6.69 -6.30
N LYS A 104 -12.93 -7.56 -5.30
CA LYS A 104 -11.73 -7.56 -4.46
C LYS A 104 -10.48 -7.85 -5.30
N ASN A 105 -9.50 -6.96 -5.23
CA ASN A 105 -8.19 -7.14 -5.81
C ASN A 105 -7.16 -7.38 -4.71
N CYS A 106 -6.70 -8.63 -4.60
CA CYS A 106 -5.71 -9.06 -3.60
C CYS A 106 -4.32 -9.28 -4.19
N SER A 107 -4.03 -8.66 -5.35
CA SER A 107 -2.69 -8.73 -5.94
C SER A 107 -1.64 -8.05 -5.06
N ASP A 108 -0.38 -8.44 -5.24
CA ASP A 108 0.76 -7.79 -4.57
C ASP A 108 0.77 -6.28 -4.84
N GLU A 109 0.46 -5.85 -6.07
CA GLU A 109 0.33 -4.44 -6.44
C GLU A 109 -0.77 -3.73 -5.64
N ALA A 110 -1.94 -4.36 -5.49
CA ALA A 110 -3.05 -3.80 -4.74
C ALA A 110 -2.73 -3.64 -3.24
N LEU A 111 -2.07 -4.65 -2.66
CA LEU A 111 -1.64 -4.62 -1.26
C LEU A 111 -0.52 -3.59 -1.03
N MET A 112 0.46 -3.49 -1.95
CA MET A 112 1.49 -2.45 -1.92
C MET A 112 0.88 -1.05 -2.03
N ALA A 113 -0.07 -0.86 -2.95
CA ALA A 113 -0.79 0.40 -3.10
C ALA A 113 -1.56 0.75 -1.82
N ALA A 114 -2.14 -0.22 -1.11
CA ALA A 114 -2.80 0.01 0.18
C ALA A 114 -1.80 0.41 1.29
N ILE A 115 -0.61 -0.20 1.33
CA ILE A 115 0.47 0.20 2.24
C ILE A 115 0.90 1.65 1.95
N SER A 116 1.11 1.99 0.68
CA SER A 116 1.44 3.36 0.24
C SER A 116 0.34 4.35 0.61
N TYR A 117 -0.92 4.01 0.36
CA TYR A 117 -2.10 4.81 0.73
C TYR A 117 -2.15 5.08 2.24
N MET A 118 -2.06 4.03 3.07
CA MET A 118 -2.09 4.18 4.53
C MET A 118 -0.88 4.95 5.07
N SER A 119 0.29 4.81 4.44
CA SER A 119 1.52 5.49 4.86
C SER A 119 1.67 6.91 4.31
N GLN A 120 0.78 7.34 3.41
CA GLN A 120 0.85 8.59 2.65
C GLN A 120 2.17 8.72 1.88
N ARG A 121 2.59 7.64 1.22
CA ARG A 121 3.73 7.59 0.32
C ARG A 121 3.23 7.35 -1.09
N ASP A 122 3.91 7.90 -2.08
CA ASP A 122 3.62 7.59 -3.48
C ASP A 122 3.90 6.10 -3.73
N ALA A 123 2.98 5.43 -4.39
CA ALA A 123 3.09 4.02 -4.77
C ALA A 123 3.95 3.85 -6.03
#